data_AF-H9BUD0-F1
#
_entry.id   AF-H9BUD0-F1
#
_cell.length_a   1.000
_cell.length_b   1.000
_cell.length_c   1.000
_cell.angle_alpha   90.00
_cell.angle_beta   90.00
_cell.angle_gamma   90.00
#
_symmetry.space_group_name_H-M   'P 1'
#
loop_
_entity.id
_entity.type
_entity.pdbx_description
1 polymer ?
#
loop_
_entity_poly.entity_id
_entity_poly.type
_entity_poly.pdbx_seq_one_letter_code
_entity_poly.pdbx_strand_id
1 'polypeptide(L)' 'MVHETTLDASMEEKANARGHSSTRQTATLAREAAVGRLIMTHISSRYDDKGCQRLLAECRAIFPATELAYDFSVFPV' A
#
# COMPACT_ATOMS: atom_id res chain seq x y z
N MET A 1 1.37 -11.27 0.84
CA MET A 1 1.55 -10.36 2.00
C MET A 1 0.41 -9.37 2.01
N VAL A 2 -0.29 -9.24 3.14
CA VAL A 2 -1.25 -8.16 3.36
C VAL A 2 -0.55 -7.13 4.25
N HIS A 3 -0.56 -5.86 3.86
CA HIS A 3 0.11 -4.81 4.62
C HIS A 3 -0.68 -3.50 4.55
N GLU A 4 -0.67 -2.73 5.64
CA GLU A 4 -1.28 -1.41 5.65
C GLU A 4 -0.54 -0.44 4.72
N THR A 5 -1.25 0.50 4.12
CA THR A 5 -0.65 1.52 3.24
C THR A 5 -1.38 2.84 3.43
N THR A 6 -1.32 3.35 4.65
CA THR A 6 -2.22 4.42 5.12
C THR A 6 -2.03 5.74 4.37
N LEU A 7 -0.80 6.12 4.01
CA LEU A 7 -0.48 7.39 3.36
C LEU A 7 0.46 7.21 2.15
N ASP A 8 0.45 8.18 1.24
CA ASP A 8 1.42 8.28 0.13
C ASP A 8 2.85 8.55 0.63
N ALA A 9 3.80 8.39 -0.28
CA ALA A 9 5.22 8.53 0.00
C ALA A 9 5.61 9.93 0.51
N SER A 10 4.90 10.98 0.13
CA SER A 10 5.21 12.36 0.56
C SER A 10 4.86 12.61 2.03
N MET A 11 3.99 11.78 2.62
CA MET A 11 3.56 11.88 4.01
C MET A 11 4.18 10.78 4.90
N GLU A 12 5.30 10.20 4.50
CA GLU A 12 5.93 9.08 5.21
C GLU A 12 6.26 9.40 6.67
N GLU A 13 6.85 10.56 6.97
CA GLU A 13 7.13 10.97 8.36
C GLU A 13 5.87 11.02 9.21
N LYS A 14 4.76 11.49 8.64
CA LYS A 14 3.47 11.55 9.30
C LYS A 14 2.86 10.17 9.51
N ALA A 15 3.05 9.26 8.56
CA ALA A 15 2.65 7.87 8.71
C ALA A 15 3.42 7.24 9.88
N ASN A 16 4.75 7.34 9.85
CA ASN A 16 5.64 6.79 10.87
C ASN A 16 5.34 7.33 12.27
N ALA A 17 5.11 8.64 12.41
CA ALA A 17 4.79 9.27 13.69
C ALA A 17 3.49 8.75 14.33
N ARG A 18 2.65 8.06 13.56
CA ARG A 18 1.40 7.45 14.03
C ARG A 18 1.43 5.92 13.99
N GLY A 19 2.61 5.32 13.75
CA GLY A 19 2.77 3.87 13.65
C GLY A 19 2.24 3.28 12.35
N HIS A 20 2.09 4.09 11.30
CA HIS A 20 1.62 3.68 9.98
C HIS A 20 2.73 3.68 8.92
N SER A 21 2.45 3.05 7.78
CA SER A 21 3.40 2.95 6.65
C SER A 21 2.99 3.78 5.44
N SER A 22 3.99 4.28 4.72
CA SER A 22 3.83 4.88 3.39
C SER A 22 3.71 3.83 2.28
N THR A 23 3.25 4.24 1.10
CA THR A 23 3.33 3.46 -0.15
C THR A 23 4.73 2.97 -0.46
N ARG A 24 5.73 3.85 -0.29
CA ARG A 24 7.15 3.55 -0.54
C ARG A 24 7.67 2.47 0.40
N GLN A 25 7.43 2.62 1.70
CA GLN A 25 7.86 1.63 2.71
C GLN A 25 7.23 0.28 2.45
N THR A 26 5.92 0.26 2.21
CA THR A 26 5.15 -0.99 2.02
C THR A 26 5.63 -1.76 0.80
N ALA A 27 5.79 -1.09 -0.35
CA ALA A 27 6.24 -1.74 -1.57
C ALA A 27 7.72 -2.15 -1.51
N THR A 28 8.57 -1.35 -0.86
CA THR A 28 9.99 -1.68 -0.64
C THR A 28 10.13 -2.94 0.19
N LEU A 29 9.37 -3.04 1.29
CA LEU A 29 9.36 -4.21 2.16
C LEU A 29 8.89 -5.47 1.40
N ALA A 30 7.82 -5.39 0.61
CA ALA A 30 7.34 -6.51 -0.19
C ALA A 30 8.41 -7.02 -1.17
N ARG A 31 9.11 -6.10 -1.85
CA ARG A 31 10.20 -6.42 -2.77
C ARG A 31 11.36 -7.08 -2.03
N GLU A 32 11.81 -6.52 -0.92
CA GLU A 32 12.97 -7.01 -0.15
C GLU A 32 12.70 -8.36 0.52
N ALA A 33 11.46 -8.59 0.95
CA ALA A 33 11.02 -9.87 1.49
C ALA A 33 10.74 -10.93 0.40
N ALA A 34 10.88 -10.58 -0.89
CA ALA A 34 10.65 -11.47 -2.04
C ALA A 34 9.29 -12.19 -1.99
N VAL A 35 8.24 -11.49 -1.56
CA VAL A 35 6.88 -12.07 -1.52
C VAL A 35 6.32 -12.24 -2.92
N GLY A 36 5.41 -13.20 -3.11
CA GLY A 36 4.77 -13.40 -4.42
C GLY A 36 3.79 -12.29 -4.83
N ARG A 37 3.10 -11.69 -3.84
CA ARG A 37 2.10 -10.63 -4.05
C ARG A 37 1.92 -9.76 -2.81
N LEU A 38 1.72 -8.46 -3.02
CA LEU A 38 1.35 -7.47 -2.01
C LEU A 38 -0.13 -7.08 -2.17
N ILE A 39 -0.88 -7.09 -1.07
CA ILE A 39 -2.26 -6.60 -0.99
C ILE A 39 -2.26 -5.40 -0.03
N MET A 40 -2.53 -4.21 -0.57
CA MET A 40 -2.63 -2.95 0.18
C MET A 40 -3.97 -2.86 0.90
N THR A 41 -3.98 -2.41 2.14
CA THR A 41 -5.20 -2.17 2.93
C THR A 41 -5.02 -0.99 3.91
N HIS A 42 -6.04 -0.70 4.72
CA HIS A 42 -6.03 0.34 5.74
C HIS A 42 -5.66 1.72 5.15
N ILE A 43 -6.33 2.09 4.06
CA ILE A 43 -6.08 3.36 3.36
C ILE A 43 -6.74 4.50 4.14
N SER A 44 -6.05 5.63 4.30
CA SER A 44 -6.64 6.81 4.94
C SER A 44 -7.86 7.30 4.16
N SER A 45 -8.96 7.57 4.87
CA SER A 45 -10.21 8.12 4.30
C SER A 45 -10.07 9.46 3.56
N ARG A 46 -8.88 10.09 3.62
CA ARG A 46 -8.56 11.28 2.83
C ARG A 46 -8.51 11.02 1.32
N TYR A 47 -8.25 9.77 0.92
CA TYR A 47 -8.12 9.39 -0.47
C TYR A 47 -9.48 8.93 -0.99
N ASP A 48 -9.94 9.59 -2.04
CA ASP A 48 -11.02 9.10 -2.88
C ASP A 48 -10.52 7.98 -3.80
N ASP A 49 -11.40 7.40 -4.63
CA ASP A 49 -11.03 6.31 -5.54
C ASP A 49 -9.83 6.67 -6.43
N LYS A 50 -9.77 7.91 -6.93
CA LYS A 50 -8.63 8.39 -7.72
C LYS A 50 -7.36 8.49 -6.89
N GLY A 51 -7.46 8.94 -5.64
CA GLY A 51 -6.37 8.93 -4.67
C GLY A 51 -5.85 7.52 -4.41
N CYS A 52 -6.73 6.56 -4.17
CA CYS A 52 -6.39 5.16 -4.00
C CYS A 52 -5.65 4.59 -5.22
N GLN A 53 -6.08 4.92 -6.45
CA GLN A 53 -5.36 4.53 -7.67
C GLN A 53 -3.97 5.15 -7.77
N ARG A 54 -3.76 6.38 -7.29
CA ARG A 54 -2.42 6.99 -7.20
C ARG A 54 -1.52 6.24 -6.20
N LEU A 55 -2.05 5.88 -5.03
CA LEU A 55 -1.30 5.06 -4.06
C LEU A 55 -0.89 3.71 -4.66
N LEU A 56 -1.82 3.05 -5.36
CA LEU A 56 -1.54 1.79 -6.04
C LEU A 56 -0.45 1.95 -7.10
N ALA A 57 -0.46 3.05 -7.86
CA ALA A 57 0.57 3.34 -8.84
C ALA A 57 1.95 3.55 -8.18
N GLU A 58 2.03 4.26 -7.05
CA GLU A 58 3.28 4.43 -6.28
C GLU A 58 3.84 3.09 -5.81
N CYS A 59 3.00 2.21 -5.25
CA CYS A 59 3.45 0.89 -4.84
C CYS A 59 3.90 0.03 -6.04
N ARG A 60 3.13 0.04 -7.14
CA ARG A 60 3.47 -0.73 -8.36
C ARG A 60 4.76 -0.27 -9.04
N ALA A 61 5.15 1.00 -8.88
CA ALA A 61 6.43 1.49 -9.37
C ALA A 61 7.64 0.83 -8.69
N ILE A 62 7.49 0.35 -7.45
CA ILE A 62 8.54 -0.33 -6.68
C ILE A 62 8.36 -1.85 -6.69
N PHE A 63 7.11 -2.32 -6.61
CA PHE A 63 6.76 -3.73 -6.59
C PHE A 63 5.50 -3.98 -7.46
N PRO A 64 5.66 -4.39 -8.74
CA PRO A 64 4.56 -4.49 -9.70
C PRO A 64 3.44 -5.45 -9.29
N ALA A 65 3.75 -6.51 -8.55
CA ALA A 65 2.78 -7.50 -8.05
C ALA A 65 2.00 -6.98 -6.82
N THR A 66 1.42 -5.78 -6.96
CA THR A 66 0.62 -5.11 -5.93
C THR A 66 -0.84 -4.98 -6.35
N GLU A 67 -1.74 -5.32 -5.44
CA GLU A 67 -3.19 -5.18 -5.56
C GLU A 67 -3.75 -4.33 -4.42
N LEU A 68 -4.86 -3.62 -4.66
CA LEU A 68 -5.56 -2.82 -3.65
C LEU A 68 -6.78 -3.59 -3.16
N ALA A 69 -6.90 -3.79 -1.85
CA ALA A 69 -8.10 -4.37 -1.26
C ALA A 69 -9.21 -3.33 -1.13
N TYR A 70 -10.43 -3.79 -1.39
CA TYR A 70 -11.68 -3.10 -1.09
C TYR A 70 -12.51 -3.97 -0.15
N ASP A 71 -13.50 -3.38 0.50
CA ASP A 71 -14.48 -4.13 1.28
C ASP A 71 -15.05 -5.28 0.44
N PHE A 72 -15.13 -6.46 1.06
CA PHE A 72 -15.57 -7.73 0.45
C PHE A 72 -14.67 -8.29 -0.67
N SER A 73 -13.47 -7.75 -0.89
CA SER A 73 -12.52 -8.34 -1.84
C SER A 73 -12.07 -9.74 -1.42
N VAL A 74 -11.93 -10.64 -2.39
CA VAL A 74 -11.45 -12.02 -2.18
C VAL A 74 -10.17 -12.24 -2.96
N PHE A 75 -9.13 -12.74 -2.29
CA PHE A 75 -7.83 -13.02 -2.90
C PHE A 75 -7.46 -14.51 -2.71
N PRO A 76 -7.39 -15.31 -3.79
CA PRO A 76 -6.94 -16.71 -3.70
C PRO A 76 -5.45 -16.76 -3.41
N VAL A 77 -5.00 -17.68 -2.55
CA VAL A 77 -3.58 -17.86 -2.18
C VAL A 77 -2.92 -18.89 -3.08
#